data_AF-A0A961M242-F1
#
_entry.id   AF-A0A961M242-F1
#
_cell.length_a   1.000
_cell.length_b   1.000
_cell.length_c   1.000
_cell.angle_alpha   90.00
_cell.angle_beta   90.00
_cell.angle_gamma   90.00
#
_symmetry.space_group_name_H-M   'P 1'
#
loop_
_entity.id
_entity.type
_entity.pdbx_description
1 polymer ?
#
loop_
_entity_poly.entity_id
_entity_poly.type
_entity_poly.pdbx_seq_one_letter_code
_entity_poly.pdbx_strand_id
1 'polypeptide(L)' 'MGDNRDNSVDSRFPQASGGVGFVPFENLIGRADRVIFSSAGTSMLAFWTWRSDRFFHSLHME' A
#
# COMPACT_ATOMS: atom_id res chain seq x y z
N MET A 1 -10.15 3.75 -0.28
CA MET A 1 -9.47 4.97 0.22
C MET A 1 -8.25 4.55 1.03
N GLY A 2 -7.23 5.37 1.14
CA GLY A 2 -6.01 4.98 1.85
C GLY A 2 -6.22 4.82 3.36
N ASP A 3 -5.52 3.88 3.99
CA ASP A 3 -5.63 3.66 5.43
C ASP A 3 -4.93 4.76 6.25
N ASN A 4 -3.80 5.29 5.75
CA ASN A 4 -3.13 6.47 6.32
C ASN A 4 -3.84 7.75 5.89
N ARG A 5 -5.03 8.00 6.47
CA ARG A 5 -6.04 8.95 5.97
C ARG A 5 -5.54 10.38 5.79
N ASP A 6 -4.66 10.86 6.66
CA ASP A 6 -4.14 12.23 6.65
C ASP A 6 -2.93 12.40 5.71
N ASN A 7 -2.29 11.29 5.32
CA ASN A 7 -1.13 11.28 4.43
C ASN A 7 -1.42 10.49 3.14
N SER A 8 -2.67 10.50 2.67
CA SER A 8 -3.09 9.82 1.45
C SER A 8 -3.67 10.81 0.46
N VAL A 9 -3.06 10.89 -0.73
CA VAL A 9 -3.63 11.60 -1.89
C VAL A 9 -4.56 10.63 -2.62
N ASP A 10 -5.73 10.38 -2.04
CA ASP A 10 -6.78 9.54 -2.63
C ASP A 10 -7.93 10.39 -3.21
N SER A 11 -9.01 9.73 -3.63
CA SER A 11 -10.16 10.36 -4.31
C SER A 11 -10.87 11.47 -3.51
N ARG A 12 -10.61 11.60 -2.20
CA ARG A 12 -11.12 12.72 -1.39
C ARG A 12 -10.41 14.04 -1.67
N PHE A 13 -9.18 13.97 -2.17
CA PHE A 13 -8.35 15.16 -2.38
C PHE A 13 -8.93 16.00 -3.54
N PRO A 14 -9.11 17.32 -3.39
CA PRO A 14 -9.69 18.15 -4.44
C PRO A 14 -8.87 18.13 -5.72
N GLN A 15 -9.52 17.92 -6.87
CA GLN A 15 -8.83 17.90 -8.18
C GLN A 15 -8.13 19.24 -8.49
N ALA A 16 -8.71 20.37 -8.04
CA ALA A 16 -8.11 21.70 -8.17
C ALA A 16 -6.77 21.86 -7.43
N SER A 17 -6.47 20.96 -6.48
CA SER A 17 -5.23 20.95 -5.70
C SER A 17 -4.31 19.77 -6.07
N GLY A 18 -4.58 19.06 -7.16
CA GLY A 18 -3.80 17.89 -7.60
C GLY A 18 -4.37 16.54 -7.18
N GLY A 19 -5.63 16.49 -6.74
CA GLY A 19 -6.32 15.25 -6.43
C GLY A 19 -6.65 14.41 -7.67
N VAL A 20 -6.74 13.09 -7.48
CA VAL A 20 -6.85 12.11 -8.57
C VAL A 20 -8.28 11.77 -9.01
N GLY A 21 -9.30 12.14 -8.23
CA GLY A 21 -10.70 11.84 -8.54
C GLY A 21 -11.05 10.34 -8.44
N PHE A 22 -12.12 9.93 -9.13
CA PHE A 22 -12.54 8.52 -9.19
C PHE A 22 -11.62 7.70 -10.09
N VAL A 23 -11.44 6.42 -9.76
CA VAL A 23 -10.66 5.48 -10.56
C VAL A 23 -11.56 4.88 -11.65
N PRO A 24 -11.23 5.07 -12.95
CA PRO A 24 -11.93 4.41 -14.04
C PRO A 24 -11.83 2.87 -13.95
N PHE A 25 -12.83 2.16 -14.44
CA PHE A 25 -12.91 0.70 -14.31
C PHE A 25 -11.75 -0.02 -15.01
N GLU A 26 -11.31 0.49 -16.15
CA GLU A 26 -10.19 -0.01 -16.94
C GLU A 26 -8.84 0.02 -16.19
N ASN A 27 -8.72 0.85 -15.15
CA ASN A 27 -7.50 0.95 -14.33
C ASN A 27 -7.49 -0.04 -13.15
N LEU A 28 -8.51 -0.88 -13.01
CA LEU A 28 -8.55 -1.91 -11.96
C LEU A 28 -7.73 -3.13 -12.40
N ILE A 29 -6.59 -3.34 -11.74
CA ILE A 29 -5.68 -4.45 -12.06
C ILE A 29 -5.98 -5.70 -11.23
N GLY A 30 -6.18 -5.55 -9.91
CA GLY A 30 -6.38 -6.69 -9.02
C GLY A 30 -6.38 -6.31 -7.53
N ARG A 31 -6.54 -7.33 -6.68
CA ARG A 31 -6.55 -7.22 -5.22
C ARG A 31 -5.17 -7.57 -4.64
N ALA A 32 -4.76 -6.87 -3.59
CA ALA A 32 -3.56 -7.22 -2.83
C ALA A 32 -3.94 -8.15 -1.67
N ASP A 33 -3.45 -9.40 -1.68
CA ASP A 33 -3.87 -10.42 -0.71
C ASP A 33 -2.85 -10.68 0.41
N ARG A 34 -1.54 -10.64 0.10
CA ARG A 34 -0.49 -11.03 1.05
C ARG A 34 0.77 -10.19 0.93
N VAL A 35 1.49 -10.04 2.04
CA VAL A 35 2.84 -9.46 2.08
C VAL A 35 3.87 -10.56 1.86
N ILE A 36 4.53 -10.62 0.71
CA ILE A 36 5.55 -11.66 0.44
C ILE A 36 6.85 -11.39 1.19
N PHE A 37 7.22 -10.12 1.36
CA PHE A 37 8.47 -9.71 1.98
C PHE A 37 8.35 -8.32 2.61
N SER A 38 9.14 -8.06 3.66
CA SER A 38 9.19 -6.76 4.33
C SER A 38 10.56 -6.47 4.95
N SER A 39 11.07 -5.25 4.73
CA SER A 39 12.26 -4.73 5.39
C SER A 39 12.00 -3.31 5.89
N ALA A 40 12.58 -2.94 7.03
CA ALA A 40 12.56 -1.57 7.56
C ALA A 40 13.71 -0.70 7.03
N GLY A 41 14.76 -1.33 6.47
CA GLY A 41 15.93 -0.65 5.92
C GLY A 41 15.83 -0.36 4.43
N THR A 42 16.79 0.40 3.92
CA THR A 42 16.90 0.76 2.49
C THR A 42 17.72 -0.23 1.66
N SER A 43 18.43 -1.17 2.31
CA SER A 43 19.24 -2.20 1.66
C SER A 43 18.67 -3.60 1.91
N MET A 44 18.50 -4.38 0.85
CA MET A 44 18.07 -5.78 0.96
C MET A 44 19.13 -6.67 1.63
N LEU A 45 20.41 -6.29 1.55
CA LEU A 45 21.51 -7.02 2.17
C LEU A 45 21.59 -6.82 3.68
N ALA A 46 20.93 -5.79 4.22
CA ALA A 46 20.85 -5.53 5.65
C ALA A 46 19.82 -6.46 6.31
N PHE A 47 20.11 -7.76 6.38
CA PHE A 47 19.17 -8.80 6.82
C PHE A 47 18.65 -8.61 8.26
N TRP A 48 19.38 -7.90 9.12
CA TRP A 48 18.93 -7.52 10.47
C TRP A 48 17.77 -6.51 10.47
N THR A 49 17.46 -5.89 9.33
CA THR A 49 16.30 -4.98 9.19
C THR A 49 15.05 -5.66 8.63
N TRP A 50 15.13 -6.95 8.33
CA TRP A 50 14.01 -7.72 7.80
C TRP A 50 12.94 -7.94 8.89
N ARG A 51 11.68 -7.87 8.49
CA ARG A 51 10.50 -7.99 9.36
C ARG A 51 9.79 -9.31 9.07
N SER A 52 10.36 -10.42 9.55
CA SER A 52 9.89 -11.77 9.23
C SER A 52 8.48 -12.07 9.76
N ASP A 53 8.06 -11.39 10.83
CA ASP A 53 6.70 -11.42 11.37
C ASP A 53 5.63 -10.97 10.36
N ARG A 54 6.03 -10.21 9.33
CA ARG A 54 5.13 -9.73 8.27
C ARG A 54 5.16 -10.59 7.01
N PHE A 55 6.01 -11.61 6.95
CA PHE A 55 6.10 -12.45 5.75
C PHE A 55 4.86 -13.34 5.65
N PHE A 56 4.33 -13.45 4.44
CA PHE A 56 3.09 -14.14 4.10
C PHE A 56 1.86 -13.68 4.89
N HIS A 57 1.95 -12.51 5.55
CA HIS A 57 0.84 -11.95 6.30
C HIS A 57 -0.33 -11.65 5.36
N SER A 58 -1.51 -12.14 5.72
CA SER A 58 -2.76 -11.89 4.99
C SER A 58 -3.24 -10.46 5.23
N LEU A 59 -3.60 -9.74 4.17
CA LEU A 59 -4.17 -8.39 4.25
C LEU A 59 -5.70 -8.41 4.45
N HIS A 60 -6.31 -9.59 4.35
CA HIS A 60 -7.71 -9.82 4.63
C HIS A 60 -7.85 -10.77 5.82
N MET A 61 -8.69 -10.38 6.77
CA MET A 61 -9.20 -11.30 7.79
C MET A 61 -10.22 -12.20 7.09
N GLU A 62 -10.05 -13.51 7.20
CA GLU A 62 -11.18 -14.44 7.08
C GLU A 62 -12.03 -14.35 8.34
#